data_AF-A0A5D0Q879-F1
#
_entry.id   AF-A0A5D0Q879-F1
#
_cell.length_a   1.000
_cell.length_b   1.000
_cell.length_c   1.000
_cell.angle_alpha   90.00
_cell.angle_beta   90.00
_cell.angle_gamma   90.00
#
_symmetry.space_group_name_H-M   'P 1'
#
loop_
_entity.id
_entity.type
_entity.pdbx_description
1 polymer ?
#
loop_
_entity_poly.entity_id
_entity_poly.type
_entity_poly.pdbx_seq_one_letter_code
_entity_poly.pdbx_strand_id
1 'polypeptide(L)'
;MTRHRRTADRVVVAYHRREGAGVRLSPGDVAAEAISSADVLHLTGITPALGPGPAAAVERAVAVAGEAGVPVSFDVNYRALLWPPEQAGEVLRRLAGRAEVVFAGLEEARLVAGRPPQARAGGAPESGADGTPGAGADGTPGAGADGAPGAGADGAPGAGADGAPGARVGGAPGARVGGAPGARADGDDPGVLARLLLELGPREVVIKLGREGAYVTDGSVALRVPARAVSEVDPVGAGDAFVAGYLSGRLDGLDLAGRAERAVTCGAFAVATWGDWEGLPRRHELDLLAASDGVAR
;
A
#
# COMPACT_ATOMS: atom_id res chain seq x y z
N MET A 1 -5.82 16.74 7.43
CA MET A 1 -5.22 15.50 7.96
C MET A 1 -4.18 15.93 8.97
N THR A 2 -4.15 15.32 10.15
CA THR A 2 -3.14 15.65 11.17
C THR A 2 -2.37 14.38 11.50
N ARG A 3 -1.04 14.46 11.52
CA ARG A 3 -0.15 13.34 11.84
C ARG A 3 0.43 13.55 13.23
N HIS A 4 0.37 12.52 14.05
CA HIS A 4 1.00 12.49 15.37
C HIS A 4 1.92 11.29 15.43
N ARG A 5 3.24 11.54 15.40
CA ARG A 5 4.23 10.50 15.68
C ARG A 5 4.29 10.30 17.20
N ARG A 6 3.77 9.17 17.69
CA ARG A 6 3.77 8.86 19.14
C ARG A 6 5.03 8.10 19.57
N THR A 7 5.64 7.34 18.66
CA THR A 7 6.93 6.64 18.83
C THR A 7 7.68 6.63 17.49
N ALA A 8 8.93 6.13 17.47
CA ALA A 8 9.73 6.03 16.24
C ALA A 8 9.05 5.18 15.14
N ASP A 9 8.25 4.19 15.55
CA ASP A 9 7.56 3.20 14.72
C ASP A 9 6.04 3.44 14.60
N ARG A 10 5.46 4.35 15.39
CA ARG A 10 4.00 4.56 15.42
C ARG A 10 3.60 5.98 15.03
N VAL A 11 3.02 6.10 13.84
CA VAL A 11 2.35 7.30 13.33
C VAL A 11 0.84 7.12 13.46
N VAL A 12 0.17 8.03 14.16
CA VAL A 12 -1.29 8.11 14.23
C VAL A 12 -1.74 9.21 13.28
N VAL A 13 -2.69 8.88 12.40
CA VAL A 13 -3.29 9.85 11.48
C VAL A 13 -4.73 10.12 11.85
N ALA A 14 -5.07 11.39 12.00
CA ALA A 14 -6.42 11.87 12.15
C ALA A 14 -6.93 12.49 10.84
N TYR A 15 -8.10 12.04 10.37
CA TYR A 15 -8.75 12.58 9.18
C TYR A 15 -9.91 13.50 9.56
N HIS A 16 -9.80 14.78 9.20
CA HIS A 16 -10.86 15.77 9.31
C HIS A 16 -11.44 16.04 7.92
N ARG A 17 -12.28 15.12 7.42
CA ARG A 17 -12.80 15.17 6.03
C ARG A 17 -14.32 15.01 5.87
N ARG A 18 -15.05 14.83 6.98
CA ARG A 18 -16.49 14.50 6.97
C ARG A 18 -17.35 15.58 6.29
N GLU A 19 -16.92 16.83 6.29
CA GLU A 19 -17.63 17.98 5.71
C GLU A 19 -16.83 18.65 4.56
N GLY A 20 -15.78 17.97 4.07
CA GLY A 20 -14.91 18.51 3.02
C GLY A 20 -15.59 18.62 1.66
N ALA A 21 -15.05 19.45 0.76
CA ALA A 21 -15.59 19.56 -0.60
C ALA A 21 -15.60 18.21 -1.35
N GLY A 22 -14.60 17.35 -1.12
CA GLY A 22 -14.51 16.03 -1.75
C GLY A 22 -15.66 15.08 -1.45
N VAL A 23 -16.35 15.21 -0.30
CA VAL A 23 -17.53 14.37 0.00
C VAL A 23 -18.77 14.82 -0.78
N ARG A 24 -18.73 16.00 -1.40
CA ARG A 24 -19.82 16.55 -2.23
C ARG A 24 -19.69 16.23 -3.71
N LEU A 25 -18.63 15.53 -4.13
CA LEU A 25 -18.48 15.07 -5.51
C LEU A 25 -19.74 14.31 -5.93
N SER A 26 -20.22 14.60 -7.13
CA SER A 26 -21.45 14.05 -7.67
C SER A 26 -21.25 13.60 -9.12
N PRO A 27 -22.17 12.80 -9.68
CA PRO A 27 -22.11 12.43 -11.10
C PRO A 27 -22.09 13.64 -12.06
N GLY A 28 -22.65 14.79 -11.65
CA GLY A 28 -22.67 16.01 -12.46
C GLY A 28 -21.30 16.69 -12.59
N ASP A 29 -20.35 16.36 -11.70
CA ASP A 29 -18.98 16.89 -11.73
C ASP A 29 -18.05 16.06 -12.64
N VAL A 30 -18.53 14.93 -13.17
CA VAL A 30 -17.74 14.05 -14.02
C VAL A 30 -17.59 14.67 -15.41
N ALA A 31 -16.37 15.12 -15.72
CA ALA A 31 -16.01 15.70 -17.01
C ALA A 31 -15.94 14.62 -18.11
N ALA A 32 -17.07 14.31 -18.73
CA ALA A 32 -17.19 13.20 -19.67
C ALA A 32 -16.26 13.37 -20.88
N GLU A 33 -16.15 14.56 -21.44
CA GLU A 33 -15.32 14.86 -22.61
C GLU A 33 -13.82 14.68 -22.30
N ALA A 34 -13.40 15.03 -21.07
CA ALA A 34 -12.03 14.82 -20.62
C ALA A 34 -11.72 13.32 -20.46
N ILE A 35 -12.68 12.53 -19.97
CA ILE A 35 -12.52 11.07 -19.87
C ILE A 35 -12.43 10.46 -21.27
N SER A 36 -13.36 10.80 -22.17
CA SER A 36 -13.42 10.21 -23.50
C SER A 36 -12.22 10.52 -24.40
N SER A 37 -11.42 11.52 -24.06
CA SER A 37 -10.19 11.90 -24.78
C SER A 37 -8.90 11.47 -24.06
N ALA A 38 -9.00 10.82 -22.90
CA ALA A 38 -7.84 10.38 -22.13
C ALA A 38 -7.31 9.02 -22.60
N ASP A 39 -6.00 8.81 -22.42
CA ASP A 39 -5.37 7.51 -22.67
C ASP A 39 -5.71 6.47 -21.58
N VAL A 40 -6.04 6.93 -20.37
CA VAL A 40 -6.39 6.08 -19.22
C VAL A 40 -7.19 6.89 -18.20
N LEU A 41 -8.21 6.26 -17.60
CA LEU A 41 -8.89 6.77 -16.41
C LEU A 41 -8.36 6.07 -15.17
N HIS A 42 -7.77 6.79 -14.21
CA HIS A 42 -7.34 6.22 -12.94
C HIS A 42 -8.34 6.51 -11.80
N LEU A 43 -8.67 5.49 -11.01
CA LEU A 43 -9.60 5.54 -9.89
C LEU A 43 -9.00 4.85 -8.66
N THR A 44 -9.44 5.26 -7.47
CA THR A 44 -9.07 4.60 -6.21
C THR A 44 -10.30 4.18 -5.42
N GLY A 45 -10.16 3.15 -4.58
CA GLY A 45 -11.21 2.72 -3.65
C GLY A 45 -11.53 3.72 -2.53
N ILE A 46 -10.73 4.78 -2.35
CA ILE A 46 -11.01 5.84 -1.38
C ILE A 46 -12.23 6.66 -1.80
N THR A 47 -12.31 7.06 -3.08
CA THR A 47 -13.37 7.95 -3.57
C THR A 47 -14.79 7.42 -3.33
N PRO A 48 -15.15 6.17 -3.69
CA PRO A 48 -16.49 5.66 -3.41
C PRO A 48 -16.76 5.50 -1.90
N ALA A 49 -15.72 5.35 -1.08
CA ALA A 49 -15.84 5.24 0.37
C ALA A 49 -16.17 6.58 1.05
N LEU A 50 -16.11 7.71 0.33
CA LEU A 50 -16.43 9.03 0.87
C LEU A 50 -17.94 9.29 1.01
N GLY A 51 -18.78 8.50 0.34
CA GLY A 51 -20.24 8.60 0.45
C GLY A 51 -20.97 8.30 -0.87
N PRO A 52 -22.32 8.37 -0.86
CA PRO A 52 -23.15 7.99 -2.01
C PRO A 52 -22.93 8.85 -3.26
N GLY A 53 -22.72 10.17 -3.09
CA GLY A 53 -22.41 11.08 -4.20
C GLY A 53 -21.10 10.71 -4.91
N PRO A 54 -19.97 10.67 -4.18
CA PRO A 54 -18.69 10.24 -4.72
C PRO A 54 -18.72 8.83 -5.33
N ALA A 55 -19.43 7.88 -4.71
CA ALA A 55 -19.62 6.55 -5.26
C ALA A 55 -20.36 6.57 -6.61
N ALA A 56 -21.45 7.34 -6.72
CA ALA A 56 -22.17 7.49 -7.97
C ALA A 56 -21.33 8.21 -9.05
N ALA A 57 -20.47 9.16 -8.66
CA ALA A 57 -19.54 9.83 -9.57
C ALA A 57 -18.51 8.85 -10.15
N VAL A 58 -17.98 7.95 -9.32
CA VAL A 58 -17.07 6.87 -9.77
C VAL A 58 -17.78 5.94 -10.76
N GLU A 59 -19.00 5.51 -10.46
CA GLU A 59 -19.78 4.67 -11.40
C GLU A 59 -20.05 5.38 -12.73
N ARG A 60 -20.37 6.68 -12.69
CA ARG A 60 -20.54 7.48 -13.92
C ARG A 60 -19.23 7.58 -14.71
N ALA A 61 -18.10 7.82 -14.05
CA ALA A 61 -16.79 7.91 -14.69
C ALA A 61 -16.40 6.58 -15.37
N VAL A 62 -16.61 5.44 -14.70
CA VAL A 62 -16.38 4.10 -15.27
C VAL A 62 -17.30 3.85 -16.48
N ALA A 63 -18.57 4.25 -16.40
CA ALA A 63 -19.50 4.11 -17.52
C ALA A 63 -19.05 4.92 -18.74
N VAL A 64 -18.66 6.18 -18.56
CA VAL A 64 -18.14 7.04 -19.64
C VAL A 64 -16.88 6.44 -20.26
N ALA A 65 -15.94 5.97 -19.44
CA ALA A 65 -14.72 5.34 -19.92
C ALA A 65 -15.04 4.08 -20.76
N GLY A 66 -15.96 3.23 -20.28
CA GLY A 66 -16.41 2.05 -21.01
C GLY A 66 -17.09 2.37 -22.35
N GLU A 67 -17.96 3.39 -22.38
CA GLU A 67 -18.63 3.87 -23.61
C GLU A 67 -17.62 4.40 -24.64
N ALA A 68 -16.55 5.07 -24.17
CA ALA A 68 -15.50 5.63 -25.02
C ALA A 68 -14.35 4.65 -25.35
N GLY A 69 -14.35 3.44 -24.77
CA GLY A 69 -13.26 2.48 -24.92
C GLY A 69 -11.95 2.89 -24.23
N VAL A 70 -12.02 3.78 -23.24
CA VAL A 70 -10.86 4.26 -22.46
C VAL A 70 -10.54 3.24 -21.36
N PRO A 71 -9.29 2.75 -21.28
CA PRO A 71 -8.93 1.76 -20.27
C PRO A 71 -9.01 2.35 -18.86
N VAL A 72 -9.56 1.57 -17.94
CA VAL A 72 -9.67 1.96 -16.53
C VAL A 72 -8.51 1.34 -15.73
N SER A 73 -7.79 2.18 -15.01
CA SER A 73 -6.85 1.78 -13.97
C SER A 73 -7.50 1.94 -12.60
N PHE A 74 -7.39 0.92 -11.75
CA PHE A 74 -8.00 0.94 -10.43
C PHE A 74 -7.02 0.52 -9.33
N ASP A 75 -6.76 1.40 -8.36
CA ASP A 75 -6.09 1.04 -7.11
C ASP A 75 -7.13 0.75 -6.02
N VAL A 76 -7.15 -0.47 -5.50
CA VAL A 76 -8.11 -0.92 -4.48
C VAL A 76 -8.07 -0.01 -3.25
N ASN A 77 -6.89 0.44 -2.84
CA ASN A 77 -6.64 1.48 -1.83
C ASN A 77 -7.67 1.49 -0.67
N TYR A 78 -7.84 0.33 -0.02
CA TYR A 78 -8.85 0.13 1.02
C TYR A 78 -8.43 0.84 2.32
N ARG A 79 -9.40 1.46 2.99
CA ARG A 79 -9.19 2.15 4.27
C ARG A 79 -10.32 1.77 5.23
N ALA A 80 -9.99 0.95 6.23
CA ALA A 80 -10.95 0.47 7.23
C ALA A 80 -11.63 1.59 8.04
N LEU A 81 -10.99 2.76 8.15
CA LEU A 81 -11.58 3.95 8.79
C LEU A 81 -12.70 4.62 7.98
N LEU A 82 -12.88 4.25 6.71
CA LEU A 82 -13.93 4.83 5.85
C LEU A 82 -15.20 3.99 5.83
N TRP A 83 -15.06 2.67 5.82
CA TRP A 83 -16.17 1.74 5.65
C TRP A 83 -15.76 0.32 6.06
N PRO A 84 -16.72 -0.51 6.48
CA PRO A 84 -16.45 -1.89 6.87
C PRO A 84 -16.01 -2.77 5.68
N PRO A 85 -15.20 -3.81 5.92
CA PRO A 85 -14.64 -4.64 4.87
C PRO A 85 -15.71 -5.36 4.04
N GLU A 86 -16.84 -5.74 4.63
CA GLU A 86 -17.92 -6.43 3.91
C GLU A 86 -18.50 -5.53 2.80
N GLN A 87 -18.82 -4.28 3.15
CA GLN A 87 -19.33 -3.28 2.21
C GLN A 87 -18.27 -2.89 1.18
N ALA A 88 -17.03 -2.68 1.64
CA ALA A 88 -15.92 -2.34 0.76
C ALA A 88 -15.66 -3.45 -0.25
N GLY A 89 -15.61 -4.72 0.19
CA GLY A 89 -15.32 -5.87 -0.67
C GLY A 89 -16.33 -6.01 -1.82
N GLU A 90 -17.62 -5.74 -1.59
CA GLU A 90 -18.64 -5.74 -2.65
C GLU A 90 -18.35 -4.67 -3.72
N VAL A 91 -18.16 -3.42 -3.29
CA VAL A 91 -17.95 -2.28 -4.20
C VAL A 91 -16.62 -2.41 -4.94
N LEU A 92 -15.54 -2.70 -4.21
CA LEU A 92 -14.19 -2.79 -4.75
C LEU A 92 -14.05 -3.96 -5.73
N ARG A 93 -14.71 -5.10 -5.49
CA ARG A 93 -14.74 -6.22 -6.43
C ARG A 93 -15.46 -5.88 -7.73
N ARG A 94 -16.59 -5.17 -7.65
CA ARG A 94 -17.31 -4.69 -8.85
C ARG A 94 -16.44 -3.75 -9.69
N LEU A 95 -15.75 -2.82 -9.05
CA LEU A 95 -14.86 -1.88 -9.74
C LEU A 95 -13.64 -2.58 -10.34
N ALA A 96 -13.03 -3.52 -9.61
CA ALA A 96 -11.90 -4.31 -10.10
C ALA A 96 -12.25 -5.11 -11.37
N GLY A 97 -13.46 -5.71 -11.43
CA GLY A 97 -13.91 -6.43 -12.63
C GLY A 97 -14.22 -5.55 -13.84
N ARG A 98 -14.28 -4.22 -13.66
CA ARG A 98 -14.45 -3.24 -14.75
C ARG A 98 -13.15 -2.52 -15.12
N ALA A 99 -12.06 -2.80 -14.40
CA ALA A 99 -10.76 -2.21 -14.67
C ALA A 99 -9.99 -3.04 -15.70
N GLU A 100 -9.13 -2.38 -16.48
CA GLU A 100 -8.15 -3.06 -17.30
C GLU A 100 -6.90 -3.43 -16.50
N VAL A 101 -6.48 -2.56 -15.56
CA VAL A 101 -5.37 -2.81 -14.64
C VAL A 101 -5.81 -2.58 -13.21
N VAL A 102 -5.52 -3.55 -12.33
CA VAL A 102 -5.82 -3.48 -10.89
C VAL A 102 -4.54 -3.48 -10.07
N PHE A 103 -4.46 -2.53 -9.12
CA PHE A 103 -3.41 -2.46 -8.11
C PHE A 103 -4.00 -2.80 -6.75
N ALA A 104 -3.32 -3.66 -5.99
CA ALA A 104 -3.75 -4.04 -4.65
C ALA A 104 -2.53 -4.41 -3.79
N GLY A 105 -2.57 -4.15 -2.48
CA GLY A 105 -1.75 -4.87 -1.51
C GLY A 105 -2.26 -6.29 -1.27
N LEU A 106 -1.54 -7.11 -0.49
CA LEU A 106 -1.96 -8.49 -0.19
C LEU A 106 -3.34 -8.55 0.48
N GLU A 107 -3.55 -7.76 1.55
CA GLU A 107 -4.83 -7.75 2.28
C GLU A 107 -5.98 -7.19 1.42
N GLU A 108 -5.68 -6.21 0.58
CA GLU A 108 -6.64 -5.64 -0.38
C GLU A 108 -7.05 -6.67 -1.44
N ALA A 109 -6.09 -7.44 -1.94
CA ALA A 109 -6.34 -8.51 -2.91
C ALA A 109 -7.15 -9.64 -2.29
N ARG A 110 -6.91 -10.02 -1.02
CA ARG A 110 -7.78 -10.98 -0.30
C ARG A 110 -9.22 -10.48 -0.20
N LEU A 111 -9.38 -9.22 0.20
CA LEU A 111 -10.69 -8.60 0.37
C LEU A 111 -11.49 -8.63 -0.94
N VAL A 112 -10.85 -8.21 -2.04
CA VAL A 112 -11.43 -8.23 -3.39
C VAL A 112 -11.70 -9.66 -3.85
N ALA A 113 -10.80 -10.61 -3.57
CA ALA A 113 -11.00 -12.03 -3.86
C ALA A 113 -12.08 -12.71 -2.98
N GLY A 114 -12.67 -12.01 -2.01
CA GLY A 114 -13.72 -12.57 -1.13
C GLY A 114 -13.21 -13.61 -0.14
N ARG A 115 -11.92 -13.56 0.20
CA ARG A 115 -11.30 -14.45 1.19
C ARG A 115 -11.45 -13.88 2.61
N PRO A 116 -11.58 -14.73 3.64
CA PRO A 116 -11.66 -14.26 5.02
C PRO A 116 -10.37 -13.55 5.45
N PRO A 117 -10.45 -12.55 6.35
CA PRO A 117 -9.27 -11.87 6.88
C PRO A 117 -8.40 -12.82 7.70
N GLN A 118 -7.08 -12.60 7.71
CA GLN A 118 -6.18 -13.37 8.56
C GLN A 118 -6.23 -12.91 10.01
N ALA A 119 -6.14 -13.88 10.93
CA ALA A 119 -5.75 -13.59 12.29
C ALA A 119 -4.31 -13.04 12.28
N ARG A 120 -4.10 -11.81 12.77
CA ARG A 120 -2.77 -11.20 12.83
C ARG A 120 -1.82 -12.09 13.64
N ALA A 121 -0.83 -12.69 12.97
CA ALA A 121 0.27 -13.35 13.65
C ALA A 121 1.26 -12.29 14.15
N GLY A 122 1.04 -11.75 15.36
CA GLY A 122 2.07 -11.15 16.24
C GLY A 122 3.09 -10.13 15.69
N GLY A 123 2.91 -9.58 14.49
CA GLY A 123 3.79 -8.60 13.88
C GLY A 123 3.31 -7.18 14.17
N ALA A 124 4.26 -6.29 14.49
CA ALA A 124 4.01 -4.86 14.57
C ALA A 124 3.27 -4.38 13.30
N PRO A 125 2.30 -3.45 13.43
CA PRO A 125 1.56 -2.96 12.27
C PRO A 125 2.56 -2.42 11.24
N GLU A 126 2.45 -2.89 10.00
CA GLU A 126 3.00 -2.13 8.88
C GLU A 126 2.44 -0.71 9.00
N SER A 127 3.28 0.29 8.80
CA SER A 127 3.00 1.72 8.91
C SER A 127 2.02 2.23 7.84
N GLY A 128 0.98 1.45 7.52
CA GLY A 128 -0.31 1.99 7.14
C GLY A 128 -0.89 2.71 8.36
N ALA A 129 -1.37 3.92 8.13
CA ALA A 129 -1.90 4.84 9.12
C ALA A 129 -3.18 4.35 9.85
N ASP A 130 -3.08 3.25 10.59
CA ASP A 130 -4.15 2.69 11.42
C ASP A 130 -4.14 3.36 12.81
N GLY A 131 -4.74 4.56 12.85
CA GLY A 131 -5.06 5.24 14.10
C GLY A 131 -6.07 4.44 14.92
N THR A 132 -5.70 4.08 16.15
CA THR A 132 -6.58 3.44 17.13
C THR A 132 -7.54 4.51 17.72
N PRO A 133 -8.83 4.22 17.95
CA PRO A 133 -9.76 5.22 18.49
C PRO A 133 -9.40 5.61 19.93
N GLY A 134 -9.30 6.91 20.20
CA GLY A 134 -9.46 7.43 21.55
C GLY A 134 -10.94 7.55 21.85
N ALA A 135 -11.44 6.80 22.84
CA ALA A 135 -12.76 6.98 23.39
C ALA A 135 -12.86 8.39 24.00
N GLY A 136 -13.78 9.21 23.49
CA GLY A 136 -14.20 10.44 24.16
C GLY A 136 -15.07 10.05 25.34
N ALA A 137 -14.59 10.36 26.55
CA ALA A 137 -15.28 10.13 27.80
C ALA A 137 -16.23 11.30 28.10
N ASP A 138 -17.50 10.98 28.33
CA ASP A 138 -18.41 11.82 29.10
C ASP A 138 -18.18 11.49 30.58
N GLY A 139 -17.59 12.41 31.32
CA GLY A 139 -17.34 12.25 32.75
C GLY A 139 -16.99 13.58 33.40
N THR A 140 -17.97 14.15 34.10
CA THR A 140 -17.85 15.33 34.98
C THR A 140 -16.77 15.14 36.05
N PRO A 141 -15.97 16.16 36.41
CA PRO A 141 -14.94 16.02 37.43
C PRO A 141 -15.55 16.07 38.84
N GLY A 142 -15.34 15.00 39.60
CA GLY A 142 -15.57 14.95 41.05
C GLY A 142 -14.28 15.26 41.82
N ALA A 143 -14.40 16.12 42.82
CA ALA A 143 -13.34 16.49 43.75
C ALA A 143 -12.94 15.33 44.68
N GLY A 144 -11.66 15.20 44.98
CA GLY A 144 -11.14 14.23 45.95
C GLY A 144 -9.67 14.49 46.30
N ALA A 145 -9.44 14.72 47.59
CA ALA A 145 -8.23 15.14 48.28
C ALA A 145 -6.98 14.24 48.14
N ASP A 146 -5.82 14.91 48.12
CA ASP A 146 -4.65 14.76 48.98
C ASP A 146 -4.13 13.34 49.32
N GLY A 147 -2.94 13.01 48.80
CA GLY A 147 -2.13 11.87 49.27
C GLY A 147 -0.74 11.81 48.64
N ALA A 148 0.29 12.10 49.45
CA ALA A 148 1.72 12.12 49.09
C ALA A 148 2.34 10.69 49.01
N PRO A 149 3.59 10.54 48.51
CA PRO A 149 4.07 9.32 47.84
C PRO A 149 4.75 8.30 48.77
N GLY A 150 4.70 7.02 48.38
CA GLY A 150 5.43 5.92 49.01
C GLY A 150 6.65 5.49 48.20
N ALA A 151 7.80 5.41 48.87
CA ALA A 151 9.08 4.90 48.38
C ALA A 151 9.16 3.36 48.42
N GLY A 152 9.94 2.75 47.53
CA GLY A 152 10.21 1.31 47.55
C GLY A 152 11.26 0.83 46.54
N ALA A 153 12.52 0.83 46.98
CA ALA A 153 13.62 -0.12 46.74
C ALA A 153 14.00 -0.58 45.31
N ASP A 154 15.11 -0.02 44.83
CA ASP A 154 16.40 -0.63 44.48
C ASP A 154 16.46 -2.17 44.28
N GLY A 155 16.78 -2.59 43.05
CA GLY A 155 17.24 -3.93 42.71
C GLY A 155 18.33 -3.87 41.63
N ALA A 156 19.56 -4.22 41.99
CA ALA A 156 20.76 -4.23 41.15
C ALA A 156 20.93 -5.59 40.38
N PRO A 157 21.83 -5.67 39.39
CA PRO A 157 21.69 -6.53 38.19
C PRO A 157 22.39 -7.89 38.30
N GLY A 158 21.89 -8.86 37.51
CA GLY A 158 22.51 -10.17 37.31
C GLY A 158 23.38 -10.22 36.05
N ALA A 159 24.65 -10.60 36.22
CA ALA A 159 25.63 -10.88 35.17
C ALA A 159 25.53 -12.33 34.67
N GLY A 160 25.94 -12.58 33.41
CA GLY A 160 26.04 -13.94 32.87
C GLY A 160 26.62 -14.03 31.45
N ALA A 161 27.96 -14.03 31.37
CA ALA A 161 28.85 -14.78 30.47
C ALA A 161 28.69 -14.73 28.94
N ASP A 162 29.53 -13.91 28.29
CA ASP A 162 30.72 -14.29 27.50
C ASP A 162 30.77 -15.69 26.86
N GLY A 163 30.86 -15.73 25.52
CA GLY A 163 31.30 -16.88 24.75
C GLY A 163 31.64 -16.51 23.29
N ALA A 164 32.93 -16.41 22.98
CA ALA A 164 33.48 -16.36 21.61
C ALA A 164 34.80 -17.17 21.60
N PRO A 165 35.44 -17.47 20.45
CA PRO A 165 34.94 -17.80 19.11
C PRO A 165 35.49 -19.17 18.61
N GLY A 166 34.88 -19.77 17.58
CA GLY A 166 35.34 -21.01 16.93
C GLY A 166 35.71 -20.79 15.46
N ALA A 167 36.85 -21.36 15.05
CA ALA A 167 37.61 -21.04 13.84
C ALA A 167 37.04 -21.57 12.50
N ARG A 168 37.53 -20.95 11.41
CA ARG A 168 37.28 -21.26 9.98
C ARG A 168 37.95 -22.57 9.56
N VAL A 169 37.31 -23.35 8.67
CA VAL A 169 37.95 -24.01 7.51
C VAL A 169 36.95 -24.08 6.36
N GLY A 170 37.42 -23.77 5.15
CA GLY A 170 36.61 -23.61 3.95
C GLY A 170 36.28 -24.89 3.15
N GLY A 171 35.43 -24.69 2.15
CA GLY A 171 35.08 -25.65 1.11
C GLY A 171 33.86 -25.17 0.30
N ALA A 172 34.09 -24.53 -0.84
CA ALA A 172 33.14 -24.60 -1.96
C ALA A 172 33.25 -26.02 -2.56
N PRO A 173 32.21 -26.66 -3.14
CA PRO A 173 31.25 -26.05 -4.08
C PRO A 173 29.80 -26.57 -4.00
N GLY A 174 28.93 -25.97 -4.82
CA GLY A 174 27.69 -26.61 -5.29
C GLY A 174 26.43 -25.84 -4.94
N ALA A 175 25.79 -25.26 -5.96
CA ALA A 175 24.46 -24.68 -5.89
C ALA A 175 23.49 -25.68 -5.23
N ARG A 176 23.03 -25.34 -4.02
CA ARG A 176 21.89 -25.99 -3.39
C ARG A 176 20.83 -24.93 -3.18
N VAL A 177 19.64 -25.25 -3.67
CA VAL A 177 18.38 -24.57 -3.39
C VAL A 177 18.19 -24.60 -1.88
N GLY A 178 18.54 -23.50 -1.21
CA GLY A 178 18.37 -23.32 0.23
C GLY A 178 17.09 -22.56 0.50
N GLY A 179 16.05 -23.26 0.93
CA GLY A 179 14.83 -22.64 1.44
C GLY A 179 15.04 -22.05 2.85
N ALA A 180 14.48 -20.86 3.06
CA ALA A 180 13.89 -20.29 4.30
C ALA A 180 13.62 -18.77 4.09
N PRO A 181 12.72 -18.08 4.84
CA PRO A 181 11.81 -18.54 5.90
C PRO A 181 10.32 -18.19 5.62
N GLY A 182 9.42 -19.01 6.16
CA GLY A 182 7.98 -18.73 6.23
C GLY A 182 7.21 -19.05 4.95
N ALA A 183 6.87 -20.33 4.74
CA ALA A 183 5.82 -20.70 3.81
C ALA A 183 4.52 -20.04 4.31
N ARG A 184 4.17 -18.89 3.72
CA ARG A 184 2.82 -18.33 3.88
C ARG A 184 1.86 -19.40 3.37
N ALA A 185 0.75 -19.62 4.08
CA ALA A 185 -0.25 -20.58 3.66
C ALA A 185 -0.59 -20.33 2.18
N ASP A 186 -0.85 -21.38 1.40
CA ASP A 186 -1.11 -21.32 -0.06
C ASP A 186 -2.20 -20.29 -0.47
N GLY A 187 -2.98 -19.80 0.51
CA GLY A 187 -3.96 -18.72 0.37
C GLY A 187 -3.41 -17.30 0.21
N ASP A 188 -2.10 -17.09 0.37
CA ASP A 188 -1.48 -15.76 0.52
C ASP A 188 -0.38 -15.48 -0.50
N ASP A 189 -0.08 -16.47 -1.32
CA ASP A 189 0.85 -16.30 -2.41
C ASP A 189 0.34 -15.18 -3.33
N PRO A 190 1.16 -14.15 -3.63
CA PRO A 190 0.72 -13.04 -4.47
C PRO A 190 0.30 -13.51 -5.87
N GLY A 191 0.87 -14.61 -6.38
CA GLY A 191 0.46 -15.20 -7.64
C GLY A 191 -0.94 -15.81 -7.58
N VAL A 192 -1.28 -16.50 -6.49
CA VAL A 192 -2.64 -17.02 -6.27
C VAL A 192 -3.66 -15.87 -6.18
N LEU A 193 -3.38 -14.84 -5.37
CA LEU A 193 -4.28 -13.69 -5.26
C LEU A 193 -4.42 -12.92 -6.58
N ALA A 194 -3.31 -12.73 -7.32
CA ALA A 194 -3.34 -12.08 -8.62
C ALA A 194 -4.20 -12.84 -9.63
N ARG A 195 -4.12 -14.18 -9.66
CA ARG A 195 -4.96 -15.02 -10.53
C ARG A 195 -6.45 -14.87 -10.21
N LEU A 196 -6.82 -14.87 -8.92
CA LEU A 196 -8.21 -14.66 -8.52
C LEU A 196 -8.73 -13.27 -8.92
N LEU A 197 -7.87 -12.24 -8.89
CA LEU A 197 -8.24 -10.91 -9.36
C LEU A 197 -8.39 -10.88 -10.89
N LEU A 198 -7.53 -11.58 -11.66
CA LEU A 198 -7.67 -11.71 -13.12
C LEU A 198 -8.99 -12.37 -13.52
N GLU A 199 -9.46 -13.36 -12.75
CA GLU A 199 -10.76 -14.02 -12.98
C GLU A 199 -11.96 -13.06 -12.90
N LEU A 200 -11.80 -11.89 -12.28
CA LEU A 200 -12.85 -10.87 -12.23
C LEU A 200 -13.01 -10.10 -13.54
N GLY A 201 -12.03 -10.15 -14.46
CA GLY A 201 -12.04 -9.42 -15.73
C GLY A 201 -10.82 -8.54 -16.08
N PRO A 202 -9.97 -8.04 -15.15
CA PRO A 202 -8.85 -7.19 -15.54
C PRO A 202 -7.83 -7.95 -16.38
N ARG A 203 -7.12 -7.22 -17.25
CA ARG A 203 -6.05 -7.78 -18.09
C ARG A 203 -4.72 -7.82 -17.37
N GLU A 204 -4.48 -6.86 -16.48
CA GLU A 204 -3.25 -6.75 -15.71
C GLU A 204 -3.57 -6.65 -14.20
N VAL A 205 -2.83 -7.38 -13.38
CA VAL A 205 -2.91 -7.28 -11.91
C VAL A 205 -1.52 -7.05 -11.34
N VAL A 206 -1.44 -6.07 -10.44
CA VAL A 206 -0.23 -5.68 -9.72
C VAL A 206 -0.47 -5.80 -8.22
N ILE A 207 0.25 -6.72 -7.58
CA ILE A 207 0.26 -6.88 -6.13
C ILE A 207 1.47 -6.13 -5.56
N LYS A 208 1.20 -5.08 -4.79
CA LYS A 208 2.19 -4.29 -4.05
C LYS A 208 2.63 -5.08 -2.81
N LEU A 209 3.94 -5.27 -2.64
CA LEU A 209 4.55 -6.06 -1.57
C LEU A 209 5.45 -5.21 -0.65
N GLY A 210 5.27 -3.88 -0.68
CA GLY A 210 6.05 -2.95 0.14
C GLY A 210 7.56 -3.09 -0.10
N ARG A 211 8.31 -3.36 0.97
CA ARG A 211 9.78 -3.52 0.93
C ARG A 211 10.25 -4.74 0.15
N GLU A 212 9.37 -5.70 -0.14
CA GLU A 212 9.69 -6.84 -1.01
C GLU A 212 9.53 -6.52 -2.50
N GLY A 213 8.95 -5.36 -2.85
CA GLY A 213 8.74 -4.90 -4.22
C GLY A 213 7.32 -5.15 -4.70
N ALA A 214 7.16 -5.81 -5.85
CA ALA A 214 5.87 -6.08 -6.45
C ALA A 214 5.82 -7.41 -7.19
N TYR A 215 4.60 -7.96 -7.30
CA TYR A 215 4.28 -9.04 -8.22
C TYR A 215 3.35 -8.49 -9.31
N VAL A 216 3.65 -8.73 -10.58
CA VAL A 216 2.93 -8.19 -11.74
C VAL A 216 2.62 -9.31 -12.71
N THR A 217 1.39 -9.36 -13.23
CA THR A 217 0.99 -10.36 -14.21
C THR A 217 -0.09 -9.86 -15.16
N ASP A 218 -0.07 -10.35 -16.40
CA ASP A 218 -1.15 -10.19 -17.39
C ASP A 218 -1.88 -11.52 -17.69
N GLY A 219 -1.66 -12.54 -16.86
CA GLY A 219 -2.14 -13.91 -17.04
C GLY A 219 -1.26 -14.80 -17.94
N SER A 220 -0.45 -14.20 -18.82
CA SER A 220 0.51 -14.93 -19.67
C SER A 220 1.94 -14.87 -19.11
N VAL A 221 2.31 -13.72 -18.57
CA VAL A 221 3.60 -13.44 -17.93
C VAL A 221 3.35 -13.14 -16.46
N ALA A 222 4.28 -13.58 -15.60
CA ALA A 222 4.31 -13.26 -14.18
C ALA A 222 5.72 -12.84 -13.79
N LEU A 223 5.84 -11.67 -13.17
CA LEU A 223 7.11 -11.07 -12.77
C LEU A 223 7.08 -10.74 -11.28
N ARG A 224 8.18 -11.02 -10.58
CA ARG A 224 8.45 -10.47 -9.26
C ARG A 224 9.60 -9.48 -9.39
N VAL A 225 9.34 -8.23 -9.06
CA VAL A 225 10.30 -7.13 -9.17
C VAL A 225 10.65 -6.66 -7.76
N PRO A 226 11.94 -6.72 -7.36
CA PRO A 226 12.34 -6.32 -6.01
C PRO A 226 12.20 -4.80 -5.81
N ALA A 227 11.95 -4.38 -4.58
CA ALA A 227 12.00 -2.95 -4.24
C ALA A 227 13.43 -2.40 -4.39
N ARG A 228 13.55 -1.11 -4.70
CA ARG A 228 14.85 -0.42 -4.66
C ARG A 228 15.22 -0.16 -3.20
N ALA A 229 16.46 -0.47 -2.84
CA ALA A 229 16.97 -0.26 -1.50
C ALA A 229 17.27 1.23 -1.27
N VAL A 230 16.52 1.85 -0.36
CA VAL A 230 16.68 3.23 0.08
C VAL A 230 16.46 3.33 1.59
N SER A 231 17.00 4.39 2.21
CA SER A 231 16.66 4.72 3.59
C SER A 231 15.23 5.27 3.65
N GLU A 232 14.34 4.57 4.34
CA GLU A 232 12.94 4.99 4.52
C GLU A 232 12.86 6.18 5.49
N VAL A 233 12.18 7.25 5.05
CA VAL A 233 11.95 8.50 5.80
C VAL A 233 10.46 8.65 6.12
N ASP A 234 9.59 8.59 5.10
CA ASP A 234 8.13 8.64 5.24
C ASP A 234 7.47 7.71 4.20
N PRO A 235 6.76 6.63 4.61
CA PRO A 235 6.15 5.70 3.67
C PRO A 235 4.86 6.22 3.00
N VAL A 236 4.35 7.37 3.43
CA VAL A 236 3.09 7.92 2.90
C VAL A 236 3.27 8.32 1.42
N GLY A 237 2.26 8.07 0.61
CA GLY A 237 2.29 8.35 -0.83
C GLY A 237 3.09 7.35 -1.67
N ALA A 238 3.84 6.43 -1.06
CA ALA A 238 4.63 5.43 -1.80
C ALA A 238 3.80 4.56 -2.74
N GLY A 239 2.59 4.17 -2.31
CA GLY A 239 1.65 3.43 -3.15
C GLY A 239 1.15 4.26 -4.34
N ASP A 240 0.83 5.53 -4.11
CA ASP A 240 0.37 6.44 -5.17
C ASP A 240 1.51 6.72 -6.18
N ALA A 241 2.73 6.93 -5.67
CA ALA A 241 3.95 7.08 -6.47
C ALA A 241 4.25 5.83 -7.30
N PHE A 242 4.07 4.64 -6.72
CA PHE A 242 4.24 3.38 -7.42
C PHE A 242 3.24 3.25 -8.58
N VAL A 243 1.96 3.50 -8.32
CA VAL A 243 0.90 3.44 -9.35
C VAL A 243 1.15 4.47 -10.45
N ALA A 244 1.50 5.71 -10.09
CA ALA A 244 1.86 6.75 -11.04
C ALA A 244 3.08 6.35 -11.89
N GLY A 245 4.10 5.74 -11.27
CA GLY A 245 5.27 5.20 -11.95
C GLY A 245 4.90 4.13 -12.97
N TYR A 246 4.06 3.16 -12.59
CA TYR A 246 3.59 2.11 -13.47
C TYR A 246 2.80 2.67 -14.67
N LEU A 247 1.83 3.55 -14.41
CA LEU A 247 1.00 4.16 -15.46
C LEU A 247 1.83 5.06 -16.38
N SER A 248 2.79 5.82 -15.85
CA SER A 248 3.70 6.60 -16.68
C SER A 248 4.56 5.72 -17.60
N GLY A 249 5.01 4.56 -17.11
CA GLY A 249 5.72 3.57 -17.92
C GLY A 249 4.85 3.01 -19.04
N ARG A 250 3.58 2.77 -18.75
CA ARG A 250 2.61 2.30 -19.74
C ARG A 250 2.36 3.35 -20.82
N LEU A 251 2.17 4.61 -20.44
CA LEU A 251 1.98 5.72 -21.38
C LEU A 251 3.21 5.96 -22.26
N ASP A 252 4.41 5.64 -21.76
CA ASP A 252 5.65 5.68 -22.55
C ASP A 252 5.88 4.43 -23.41
N GLY A 253 4.93 3.48 -23.43
CA GLY A 253 5.03 2.26 -24.23
C GLY A 253 6.02 1.22 -23.69
N LEU A 254 6.40 1.29 -22.42
CA LEU A 254 7.23 0.25 -21.80
C LEU A 254 6.48 -1.09 -21.74
N ASP A 255 7.25 -2.18 -21.75
CA ASP A 255 6.74 -3.51 -21.49
C ASP A 255 6.41 -3.72 -20.01
N LEU A 256 5.87 -4.89 -19.68
CA LEU A 256 5.42 -5.21 -18.32
C LEU A 256 6.56 -5.07 -17.28
N ALA A 257 7.76 -5.51 -17.64
CA ALA A 257 8.94 -5.40 -16.79
C ALA A 257 9.36 -3.94 -16.59
N GLY A 258 9.46 -3.15 -17.66
CA GLY A 258 9.83 -1.73 -17.59
C GLY A 258 8.83 -0.89 -16.80
N ARG A 259 7.53 -1.18 -16.91
CA ARG A 259 6.48 -0.54 -16.09
C ARG A 259 6.68 -0.85 -14.60
N ALA A 260 6.92 -2.11 -14.27
CA ALA A 260 7.11 -2.57 -12.90
C ALA A 260 8.41 -2.00 -12.29
N GLU A 261 9.49 -1.95 -13.05
CA GLU A 261 10.77 -1.35 -12.64
C GLU A 261 10.63 0.15 -12.35
N ARG A 262 9.92 0.88 -13.22
CA ARG A 262 9.62 2.29 -12.98
C ARG A 262 8.74 2.47 -11.75
N ALA A 263 7.75 1.61 -11.55
CA ALA A 263 6.86 1.66 -10.39
C ALA A 263 7.63 1.51 -9.06
N VAL A 264 8.49 0.48 -8.94
CA VAL A 264 9.31 0.30 -7.72
C VAL A 264 10.30 1.44 -7.52
N THR A 265 10.79 2.04 -8.61
CA THR A 265 11.70 3.20 -8.56
C THR A 265 10.99 4.45 -8.05
N CYS A 266 9.82 4.79 -8.59
CA CYS A 266 9.02 5.92 -8.11
C CYS A 266 8.58 5.74 -6.65
N GLY A 267 8.20 4.53 -6.25
CA GLY A 267 7.91 4.22 -4.85
C GLY A 267 9.11 4.46 -3.93
N ALA A 268 10.31 4.07 -4.36
CA ALA A 268 11.54 4.28 -3.59
C ALA A 268 11.92 5.76 -3.44
N PHE A 269 11.71 6.56 -4.48
CA PHE A 269 11.88 8.02 -4.41
C PHE A 269 10.93 8.66 -3.39
N ALA A 270 9.66 8.27 -3.40
CA ALA A 270 8.67 8.81 -2.46
C ALA A 270 9.08 8.53 -1.01
N VAL A 271 9.42 7.28 -0.69
CA VAL A 271 9.76 6.90 0.70
C VAL A 271 11.05 7.50 1.23
N ALA A 272 11.95 7.95 0.34
CA ALA A 272 13.25 8.52 0.72
C ALA A 272 13.17 9.99 1.16
N THR A 273 11.98 10.59 1.14
CA THR A 273 11.76 12.01 1.46
C THR A 273 10.60 12.19 2.44
N TRP A 274 10.47 13.39 3.00
CA TRP A 274 9.28 13.75 3.78
C TRP A 274 8.18 14.25 2.87
N GLY A 275 6.95 13.83 3.15
CA GLY A 275 5.79 14.17 2.35
C GLY A 275 5.36 13.03 1.45
N ASP A 276 4.33 13.28 0.65
CA ASP A 276 3.58 12.23 -0.06
C ASP A 276 3.84 12.31 -1.58
N TRP A 277 4.35 13.44 -2.07
CA TRP A 277 4.61 13.68 -3.50
C TRP A 277 5.88 14.51 -3.76
N GLU A 278 6.45 15.12 -2.72
CA GLU A 278 7.58 16.03 -2.78
C GLU A 278 8.86 15.37 -3.31
N GLY A 279 9.03 14.08 -3.04
CA GLY A 279 10.15 13.27 -3.53
C GLY A 279 9.97 12.67 -4.92
N LEU A 280 8.85 12.91 -5.61
CA LEU A 280 8.58 12.27 -6.89
C LEU A 280 9.63 12.65 -7.95
N PRO A 281 10.21 11.67 -8.66
CA PRO A 281 11.27 11.93 -9.61
C PRO A 281 10.71 12.54 -10.90
N ARG A 282 11.52 13.37 -11.54
CA ARG A 282 11.39 13.73 -12.95
C ARG A 282 11.92 12.59 -13.84
N ARG A 283 11.56 12.62 -15.12
CA ARG A 283 11.98 11.59 -16.10
C ARG A 283 13.50 11.38 -16.14
N HIS A 284 14.28 12.45 -16.06
CA HIS A 284 15.75 12.38 -16.09
C HIS A 284 16.36 11.92 -14.75
N GLU A 285 15.57 11.81 -13.69
CA GLU A 285 16.01 11.39 -12.36
C GLU A 285 15.74 9.90 -12.10
N LEU A 286 14.95 9.23 -12.95
CA LEU A 286 14.59 7.82 -12.77
C LEU A 286 15.81 6.89 -12.67
N ASP A 287 16.91 7.23 -13.35
CA ASP A 287 18.13 6.44 -13.35
C ASP A 287 19.03 6.71 -12.13
N LEU A 288 18.74 7.71 -11.28
CA LEU A 288 19.57 8.01 -10.11
C LEU A 288 19.56 6.88 -9.07
N LEU A 289 18.47 6.11 -9.01
CA LEU A 289 18.37 4.91 -8.16
C LEU A 289 18.73 3.61 -8.91
N ALA A 290 19.13 3.69 -10.18
CA ALA A 290 19.57 2.53 -10.96
C ALA A 290 20.99 2.07 -10.58
N ALA A 291 21.75 2.91 -9.87
CA ALA A 291 23.09 2.60 -9.38
C ALA A 291 23.04 1.75 -8.10
N SER A 292 23.00 0.44 -8.27
CA SER A 292 23.63 -0.46 -7.29
C SER A 292 25.15 -0.47 -7.53
N ASP A 293 25.79 0.69 -7.41
CA ASP A 293 27.23 0.73 -7.16
C ASP A 293 27.40 0.66 -5.64
N GLY A 294 27.83 -0.53 -5.20
CA GLY A 294 28.14 -0.80 -3.81
C GLY A 294 29.14 0.21 -3.28
N VAL A 295 28.66 1.20 -2.54
CA VAL A 295 29.45 1.88 -1.53
C VAL A 295 28.69 1.74 -0.22
N ALA A 296 28.98 0.66 0.49
CA ALA A 296 28.80 0.63 1.93
C ALA A 296 29.65 1.77 2.52
N ARG A 297 29.00 2.72 3.18
CA ARG A 297 29.65 3.64 4.12
C ARG A 297 29.16 3.32 5.52
#